data_AF-L7ESV8-F1
#
_entry.id   AF-L7ESV8-F1
#
_cell.length_a   1.000
_cell.length_b   1.000
_cell.length_c   1.000
_cell.angle_alpha   90.00
_cell.angle_beta   90.00
_cell.angle_gamma   90.00
#
_symmetry.space_group_name_H-M   'P 1'
#
loop_
_entity.id
_entity.type
_entity.pdbx_description
1 polymer ?
#
loop_
_entity_poly.entity_id
_entity_poly.type
_entity_poly.pdbx_seq_one_letter_code
_entity_poly.pdbx_strand_id
1 'polypeptide(L)' 'MDGVFGKEQAGRTRLPEASAQECRRRAEDCLGLGEVDVDVPRAIAWGLLAIAADLHEVRKQLSRKR' A
#
# COMPACT_ATOMS: atom_id res chain seq x y z
N MET A 1 -39.46 1.33 -9.65
CA MET A 1 -38.59 1.18 -8.46
C MET A 1 -37.26 0.74 -9.02
N ASP A 2 -36.50 1.72 -9.48
CA ASP A 2 -35.36 1.50 -10.37
C ASP A 2 -34.08 1.75 -9.57
N GLY A 3 -33.24 0.72 -9.56
CA GLY A 3 -32.03 0.65 -8.75
C GLY A 3 -31.06 1.77 -9.06
N VAL A 4 -30.77 2.59 -8.07
CA VAL A 4 -29.68 3.56 -8.09
C VAL A 4 -28.46 2.90 -7.43
N PHE A 5 -27.87 1.92 -8.13
CA PHE A 5 -26.47 1.56 -7.85
C PHE A 5 -25.61 2.68 -8.42
N GLY A 6 -25.26 3.62 -7.56
CA GLY A 6 -24.40 4.75 -7.87
C GLY A 6 -23.13 4.27 -8.56
N LYS A 7 -22.89 4.79 -9.75
CA LYS A 7 -21.70 4.54 -10.56
C LYS A 7 -20.45 4.65 -9.69
N GLU A 8 -19.72 3.54 -9.61
CA GLU A 8 -18.40 3.43 -9.03
C GLU A 8 -17.51 4.53 -9.62
N GLN A 9 -17.24 5.56 -8.84
CA GLN A 9 -16.02 6.33 -9.04
C GLN A 9 -14.87 5.43 -8.60
N ALA A 10 -14.43 4.54 -9.49
CA ALA A 10 -13.08 4.02 -9.45
C ALA A 10 -12.13 5.20 -9.69
N GLY A 11 -12.05 6.09 -8.70
CA GLY A 11 -11.05 7.14 -8.63
C GLY A 11 -9.73 6.42 -8.73
N ARG A 12 -9.10 6.54 -9.89
CA ARG A 12 -7.88 5.84 -10.29
C ARG A 12 -6.91 5.88 -9.12
N THR A 13 -6.88 4.81 -8.31
CA THR A 13 -6.16 4.78 -7.04
C THR A 13 -4.71 5.02 -7.41
N ARG A 14 -4.23 6.24 -7.17
CA ARG A 14 -2.84 6.57 -7.40
C ARG A 14 -2.09 5.76 -6.38
N LEU A 15 -1.42 4.74 -6.87
CA LEU A 15 -0.58 3.93 -6.02
C LEU A 15 0.50 4.84 -5.43
N PRO A 16 0.98 4.52 -4.22
CA PRO A 16 2.07 5.25 -3.61
C PRO A 16 3.23 5.31 -4.60
N GLU A 17 3.80 6.50 -4.81
CA GLU A 17 5.02 6.65 -5.62
C GLU A 17 6.22 5.95 -4.97
N ALA A 18 6.14 5.73 -3.65
CA ALA A 18 7.13 5.01 -2.88
C ALA A 18 7.23 3.54 -3.31
N SER A 19 8.46 3.05 -3.41
CA SER A 19 8.71 1.62 -3.65
C SER A 19 8.29 0.78 -2.44
N ALA A 20 8.02 -0.51 -2.65
CA ALA A 20 7.70 -1.42 -1.55
C ALA A 20 8.83 -1.50 -0.51
N GLN A 21 10.09 -1.41 -0.96
CA GLN A 21 11.25 -1.41 -0.07
C GLN A 21 11.31 -0.14 0.80
N GLU A 22 11.01 1.03 0.24
CA GLU A 22 10.94 2.28 1.00
C GLU A 22 9.84 2.23 2.06
N CYS A 23 8.66 1.72 1.71
CA CYS A 23 7.57 1.53 2.64
C CYS A 23 7.93 0.55 3.77
N ARG A 24 8.63 -0.55 3.47
CA ARG A 24 9.12 -1.49 4.50
C ARG A 24 10.09 -0.82 5.47
N ARG A 25 11.08 -0.10 4.95
CA ARG A 25 12.07 0.61 5.78
C ARG A 25 11.38 1.59 6.74
N ARG A 26 10.41 2.37 6.24
CA ARG A 26 9.65 3.29 7.10
C ARG A 26 8.79 2.59 8.15
N ALA A 27 8.25 1.42 7.83
CA ALA A 27 7.54 0.61 8.82
C ALA A 27 8.50 0.15 9.93
N GLU A 28 9.69 -0.32 9.56
CA GLU A 28 10.74 -0.74 10.50
C GLU A 28 11.23 0.45 11.36
N ASP A 29 11.42 1.63 10.76
CA ASP A 29 11.78 2.86 11.48
C ASP A 29 10.70 3.22 12.52
N CYS A 30 9.41 3.08 12.18
CA CYS A 30 8.30 3.37 13.11
C CYS A 30 8.20 2.35 14.25
N LEU A 31 8.66 1.11 14.02
CA LEU A 31 8.74 0.07 15.05
C LEU A 31 9.99 0.20 15.91
N GLY A 32 10.89 1.15 15.60
CA GLY A 32 12.06 1.51 16.39
C GLY A 32 12.74 0.28 16.98
N LEU A 33 13.42 -0.52 16.15
CA LEU A 33 14.14 -1.73 16.58
C LEU A 33 15.18 -1.38 17.68
N GLY A 34 14.74 -1.33 18.94
CA GLY A 34 15.53 -0.93 20.11
C GLY A 34 15.01 0.27 20.92
N GLU A 35 13.92 0.93 20.52
CA GLU A 35 13.35 2.09 21.23
C GLU A 35 12.02 1.79 21.93
N VAL A 36 11.75 2.53 23.02
CA VAL A 36 10.56 2.36 23.86
C VAL A 36 9.35 3.10 23.27
N ASP A 37 9.57 4.08 22.40
CA ASP A 37 8.54 4.95 21.83
C ASP A 37 8.27 4.55 20.36
N VAL A 38 7.41 3.56 20.18
CA VAL A 38 7.05 3.01 18.86
C VAL A 38 5.71 3.52 18.36
N ASP A 39 5.64 3.98 17.11
CA ASP A 39 4.39 4.38 16.45
C ASP A 39 3.82 3.20 15.64
N VAL A 40 3.19 2.27 16.35
CA VAL A 40 2.62 1.05 15.77
C VAL A 40 1.56 1.34 14.69
N PRO A 41 0.60 2.26 14.88
CA PRO A 41 -0.37 2.58 13.83
C PRO A 41 0.30 3.06 12.53
N ARG A 42 1.34 3.90 12.64
CA ARG A 42 2.08 4.38 11.46
C ARG A 42 2.91 3.27 10.82
N ALA A 43 3.52 2.40 11.62
CA ALA A 43 4.22 1.22 11.11
C ALA A 43 3.28 0.31 10.29
N ILE A 44 2.08 0.04 10.79
CA ILE A 44 1.07 -0.75 10.08
C ILE A 44 0.68 -0.08 8.76
N ALA A 45 0.45 1.24 8.77
CA ALA A 45 0.12 1.98 7.55
C ALA A 45 1.23 1.83 6.49
N TRP A 46 2.50 1.99 6.88
CA TRP A 46 3.64 1.78 5.98
C TRP A 46 3.75 0.34 5.49
N GLY A 47 3.49 -0.64 6.35
CA GLY A 47 3.44 -2.06 5.97
C GLY A 47 2.38 -2.36 4.90
N LEU A 48 1.17 -1.82 5.06
CA LEU A 48 0.10 -1.97 4.07
C LEU A 48 0.46 -1.34 2.72
N LEU A 49 1.12 -0.18 2.74
CA LEU A 49 1.62 0.47 1.52
C LEU A 49 2.70 -0.36 0.81
N ALA A 50 3.57 -1.02 1.57
CA ALA A 50 4.57 -1.93 1.00
C ALA A 50 3.92 -3.10 0.27
N ILE A 51 2.93 -3.74 0.91
CA ILE A 51 2.18 -4.86 0.31
C ILE A 51 1.47 -4.41 -0.97
N ALA A 52 0.81 -3.25 -0.94
CA ALA A 52 0.12 -2.70 -2.10
C ALA A 52 1.07 -2.44 -3.28
N ALA A 53 2.28 -1.92 -3.00
CA ALA A 53 3.31 -1.69 -4.01
C ALA A 53 3.83 -2.99 -4.62
N ASP A 54 4.10 -4.03 -3.81
CA ASP A 54 4.52 -5.35 -4.30
C ASP A 54 3.44 -6.00 -5.18
N LEU A 55 2.18 -5.96 -4.76
CA LEU A 55 1.06 -6.50 -5.53
C LEU A 55 0.89 -5.80 -6.89
N HIS A 56 1.10 -4.48 -6.93
CA HIS A 56 1.06 -3.74 -8.20
C HIS A 56 2.18 -4.16 -9.15
N GLU A 57 3.39 -4.39 -8.63
CA GLU A 57 4.51 -4.82 -9.45
C GLU A 57 4.30 -6.24 -10.00
N VAL A 58 3.78 -7.15 -9.17
CA VAL A 58 3.35 -8.49 -9.62
C VAL A 58 2.29 -8.36 -10.74
N ARG A 59 1.29 -7.51 -10.56
CA ARG A 59 0.25 -7.27 -11.59
C ARG A 59 0.85 -6.80 -12.91
N LYS A 60 1.81 -5.87 -12.90
CA LYS A 60 2.51 -5.40 -14.11
C LYS A 60 3.31 -6.52 -14.77
N GLN A 61 3.99 -7.36 -13.99
CA GLN A 61 4.76 -8.48 -14.54
C GLN A 61 3.84 -9.51 -15.21
N LEU A 62 2.68 -9.80 -14.60
CA LEU A 62 1.68 -10.68 -15.18
C LEU A 62 1.08 -10.11 -16.47
N SER A 63 0.79 -8.80 -16.51
CA SER A 63 0.25 -8.16 -17.72
C SER A 63 1.26 -8.08 -18.87
N ARG A 64 2.56 -8.11 -18.58
CA ARG A 64 3.63 -8.12 -19.61
C ARG A 64 3.89 -9.50 -20.21
N LYS A 65 3.49 -10.58 -19.52
CA LYS A 65 3.69 -11.96 -19.97
C LYS A 65 2.55 -12.48 -20.87
N ARG A 66 1.46 -11.74 -20.98
CA ARG A 66 0.29 -12.07 -21.79
C ARG A 66 0.31 -11.30 -23.10
#